data_AF-A0A2W7MG00-F1
#
_entry.id   AF-A0A2W7MG00-F1
#
_cell.length_a   1.000
_cell.length_b   1.000
_cell.length_c   1.000
_cell.angle_alpha   90.00
_cell.angle_beta   90.00
_cell.angle_gamma   90.00
#
_symmetry.space_group_name_H-M   'P 1'
#
loop_
_entity.id
_entity.type
_entity.pdbx_description
1 polymer ?
#
loop_
_entity_poly.entity_id
_entity_poly.type
_entity_poly.pdbx_seq_one_letter_code
_entity_poly.pdbx_strand_id
1 'polypeptide(L)' 'MEESKFADLDREQLQEINELEGKLGVTLIAYDSAATLNNGSNEMPSI' A
#
# COMPACT_ATOMS: atom_id res chain seq x y z
N MET A 1 -0.18 -10.79 -12.90
CA MET A 1 -0.59 -9.43 -12.50
C MET A 1 -0.47 -9.43 -11.00
N GLU A 2 0.47 -8.68 -10.44
CA GLU A 2 0.58 -8.55 -8.98
C GLU A 2 -0.75 -7.99 -8.47
N GLU A 3 -1.47 -8.75 -7.66
CA GLU A 3 -2.70 -8.30 -7.01
C GLU A 3 -2.31 -7.32 -5.89
N SER A 4 -2.17 -6.04 -6.24
CA SER A 4 -2.03 -4.98 -5.25
C SER A 4 -3.31 -4.94 -4.42
N LYS A 5 -3.25 -5.51 -3.21
CA LYS A 5 -4.36 -5.48 -2.26
C LYS A 5 -4.51 -4.06 -1.69
N PHE A 6 -5.71 -3.51 -1.72
CA PHE A 6 -6.01 -2.25 -1.05
C PHE A 6 -5.79 -2.37 0.45
N ALA A 7 -5.29 -1.30 1.08
CA ALA A 7 -5.16 -1.26 2.52
C ALA A 7 -6.54 -1.35 3.18
N ASP A 8 -6.65 -2.18 4.22
CA ASP A 8 -7.84 -2.21 5.07
C ASP A 8 -7.71 -1.08 6.08
N LEU A 9 -8.53 -0.04 5.92
CA LEU A 9 -8.45 1.19 6.70
C LEU A 9 -9.68 1.35 7.58
N ASP A 10 -9.44 1.72 8.83
CA ASP A 10 -10.52 2.11 9.73
C ASP A 10 -11.00 3.54 9.44
N ARG A 11 -12.07 3.95 10.14
CA ARG A 11 -12.75 5.21 9.92
C ARG A 11 -11.87 6.43 10.23
N GLU A 12 -11.03 6.36 11.26
CA GLU A 12 -10.15 7.47 11.64
C GLU A 12 -9.04 7.65 10.60
N GLN A 13 -8.46 6.53 10.14
CA GLN A 13 -7.46 6.52 9.07
C GLN A 13 -8.02 7.07 7.74
N LEU A 14 -9.23 6.66 7.38
CA LEU A 14 -9.94 7.18 6.20
C LEU A 14 -10.17 8.69 6.29
N GLN A 15 -10.53 9.20 7.47
CA GLN A 15 -10.73 10.63 7.68
C GLN A 15 -9.43 11.40 7.49
N GLU A 16 -8.32 10.92 8.06
CA GLU A 16 -7.02 11.56 7.93
C GLU A 16 -6.58 11.63 6.45
N ILE A 17 -6.78 10.55 5.69
CA ILE A 17 -6.52 10.52 4.26
C ILE A 17 -7.36 11.56 3.51
N ASN A 18 -8.67 11.65 3.78
CA ASN A 18 -9.54 12.63 3.11
C ASN A 18 -9.10 14.08 3.39
N GLU A 19 -8.67 14.38 4.62
CA GLU A 19 -8.14 15.70 4.95
C GLU A 19 -6.82 15.99 4.20
N LEU A 20 -5.96 14.99 4.07
CA LEU A 20 -4.72 15.07 3.29
C LEU A 20 -4.99 15.25 1.80
N GLU A 21 -5.94 14.50 1.22
CA GLU A 21 -6.40 14.64 -0.15
C GLU A 21 -6.86 16.07 -0.43
N GLY A 22 -7.67 16.65 0.46
CA GLY A 22 -8.13 18.03 0.36
C GLY A 22 -6.99 19.05 0.43
N LYS A 23 -6.01 18.84 1.31
CA LYS A 23 -4.84 19.73 1.48
C LYS A 23 -3.91 19.68 0.27
N LEU A 24 -3.71 18.50 -0.31
CA LEU A 24 -2.80 18.28 -1.44
C LEU A 24 -3.46 18.52 -2.80
N GLY A 25 -4.79 18.47 -2.87
CA GLY A 25 -5.54 18.56 -4.13
C GLY A 25 -5.35 17.33 -5.03
N VAL A 26 -5.10 16.16 -4.42
CA VAL A 26 -4.87 14.90 -5.13
C VAL A 26 -5.70 13.78 -4.50
N THR A 27 -5.83 12.66 -5.21
CA THR A 27 -6.37 11.42 -4.67
C THR A 27 -5.24 10.53 -4.14
N LEU A 28 -5.38 10.06 -2.91
CA LEU A 28 -4.45 9.18 -2.21
C LEU A 28 -4.98 7.75 -2.26
N ILE A 29 -4.17 6.82 -2.76
CA ILE A 29 -4.51 5.40 -2.81
C ILE A 29 -3.59 4.64 -1.86
N ALA A 30 -4.17 3.92 -0.91
CA ALA A 30 -3.44 3.12 0.06
C ALA A 30 -3.46 1.63 -0.33
N TYR A 31 -2.29 1.01 -0.29
CA TYR A 31 -2.09 -0.41 -0.55
C TYR A 31 -1.54 -1.10 0.69
N ASP A 32 -1.91 -2.37 0.87
CA ASP A 32 -1.37 -3.22 1.93
C ASP A 32 0.07 -3.61 1.58
N SER A 33 1.03 -3.17 2.39
CA SER A 33 2.46 -3.45 2.19
C SER A 33 2.83 -4.91 2.42
N ALA A 34 1.98 -5.71 3.09
CA ALA A 34 2.19 -7.15 3.18
C ALA A 34 2.00 -7.84 1.82
N ALA A 35 1.22 -7.26 0.90
CA ALA A 35 1.08 -7.76 -0.46
C ALA A 35 2.33 -7.49 -1.31
N THR A 36 3.16 -6.51 -0.95
CA THR A 36 4.35 -6.11 -1.73
C THR A 36 5.66 -6.69 -1.22
N LEU A 37 5.69 -7.31 -0.03
CA LEU A 37 6.91 -7.85 0.59
C LEU A 37 7.16 -9.36 0.33
N ASN A 38 6.26 -10.08 -0.34
CA ASN A 38 6.43 -11.52 -0.57
C ASN A 38 7.39 -11.89 -1.74
N ASN A 39 8.03 -10.91 -2.39
CA ASN A 39 8.91 -11.14 -3.55
C ASN A 39 10.36 -10.65 -3.32
N GLY A 40 10.99 -11.01 -2.19
CA GLY A 40 12.34 -10.52 -1.85
C GLY A 40 13.37 -11.52 -1.33
N SER A 41 13.03 -12.80 -1.15
CA SER A 41 13.99 -13.79 -0.66
C SER A 41 13.77 -15.14 -1.29
N ASN A 42 14.28 -15.33 -2.51
CA ASN A 42 14.61 -16.65 -3.01
C ASN A 42 15.91 -16.58 -3.85
N GLU A 43 16.97 -17.13 -3.23
CA GLU A 43 18.06 -17.91 -3.82
C GLU A 43 18.83 -17.36 -5.05
N MET A 44 20.01 -16.78 -4.79
CA MET A 44 21.11 -16.88 -5.75
C MET A 44 21.58 -18.35 -5.84
N PRO A 45 21.69 -18.96 -7.03
CA PRO A 45 22.41 -20.20 -7.18
C PRO A 45 23.91 -19.90 -7.10
N SER A 46 24.57 -20.39 -6.05
CA SER A 46 26.03 -20.46 -6.02
C SER A 46 26.49 -21.40 -7.14
N ILE A 47 27.28 -20.86 -8.08
CA ILE A 47 27.99 -21.60 -9.13
C ILE A 47 29.21 -22.29 -8.53
#